data_AF-A0A933FS35-F1
#
_entry.id   AF-A0A933FS35-F1
#
_cell.length_a   1.000
_cell.length_b   1.000
_cell.length_c   1.000
_cell.angle_alpha   90.00
_cell.angle_beta   90.00
_cell.angle_gamma   90.00
#
_symmetry.space_group_name_H-M   'P 1'
#
loop_
_entity.id
_entity.type
_entity.pdbx_description
1 polymer ?
#
loop_
_entity_poly.entity_id
_entity_poly.type
_entity_poly.pdbx_seq_one_letter_code
_entity_poly.pdbx_strand_id
1 'polypeptide(L)' 'MDWQLIFLQSKINGGLYLGDELPVQKWEWPTHTWFQERLRNVREREKKIEEKMNHIEV' A
#
# COMPACT_ATOMS: atom_id res chain seq x y z
N MET A 1 -23.09 -15.05 5.95
CA MET A 1 -22.31 -14.06 6.72
C MET A 1 -23.27 -13.41 7.69
N ASP A 2 -23.12 -13.71 8.98
CA ASP A 2 -24.04 -13.26 10.02
C ASP A 2 -23.41 -12.11 10.80
N TRP A 3 -24.03 -10.93 10.74
CA TRP A 3 -23.55 -9.72 11.42
C TRP A 3 -23.57 -9.89 12.95
N GLN A 4 -24.41 -10.79 13.48
CA GLN A 4 -24.47 -11.09 14.92
C GLN A 4 -23.19 -11.75 15.41
N LEU A 5 -22.58 -12.61 14.59
CA LEU A 5 -21.31 -13.28 14.91
C LEU A 5 -20.16 -12.27 15.00
N ILE A 6 -20.12 -11.30 14.08
CA ILE A 6 -19.13 -10.22 14.10
C ILE A 6 -19.29 -9.38 15.37
N PHE A 7 -20.53 -9.10 15.77
CA PHE A 7 -20.83 -8.33 16.97
C PHE A 7 -20.38 -9.05 18.25
N LEU A 8 -20.60 -10.37 18.34
CA LEU A 8 -20.17 -11.20 19.48
C LEU A 8 -18.64 -11.35 19.58
N GLN A 9 -17.91 -11.18 18.49
CA GLN A 9 -16.44 -11.26 18.45
C GLN A 9 -15.76 -9.88 18.60
N SER A 10 -16.54 -8.81 18.72
CA SER A 10 -16.01 -7.45 18.90
C SER A 10 -15.39 -7.28 20.29
N LYS A 11 -14.18 -6.71 20.33
CA LYS A 11 -13.46 -6.32 21.55
C LYS A 11 -14.33 -5.53 22.53
N ILE A 12 -15.11 -4.57 22.02
CA ILE A 12 -15.93 -3.65 22.83
C ILE A 12 -17.07 -4.39 23.53
N ASN A 13 -17.53 -5.52 22.97
CA ASN A 13 -18.63 -6.31 23.50
C ASN A 13 -18.16 -7.50 24.37
N GLY A 14 -16.88 -7.52 24.77
CA GLY A 14 -16.32 -8.62 25.55
C GLY A 14 -16.11 -9.91 24.74
N GLY A 15 -16.14 -9.82 23.41
CA GLY A 15 -15.82 -10.93 22.52
C GLY A 15 -14.34 -11.33 22.57
N LEU A 16 -14.04 -12.56 22.18
CA LEU A 16 -12.67 -13.05 22.05
C LEU A 16 -11.93 -12.26 20.96
N TYR A 17 -11.25 -11.19 21.37
CA TYR A 17 -10.45 -10.33 20.50
C TYR A 17 -8.97 -10.56 20.79
N LEU A 18 -8.35 -11.44 20.01
CA LEU A 18 -6.91 -11.73 20.10
C LEU A 18 -6.04 -10.63 19.48
N GLY A 19 -6.63 -9.55 18.98
CA GLY A 19 -5.89 -8.46 18.34
C GLY A 19 -4.90 -7.75 19.25
N ASP A 20 -5.14 -7.77 20.57
CA ASP A 20 -4.20 -7.25 21.58
C ASP A 20 -3.04 -8.22 21.86
N GLU A 21 -3.21 -9.50 21.57
CA GLU A 21 -2.19 -10.56 21.69
C GLU A 21 -1.38 -10.71 20.39
N LEU A 22 -1.85 -10.12 19.29
CA LEU A 22 -1.08 -10.08 18.06
C LEU A 22 0.23 -9.32 18.33
N PRO A 23 1.39 -9.87 17.93
CA PRO A 23 2.63 -9.14 18.01
C PRO A 23 2.44 -7.83 17.25
N VAL A 24 2.78 -6.72 17.90
CA VAL A 24 2.83 -5.40 17.27
C VAL A 24 4.00 -5.45 16.29
N GLN A 25 3.75 -6.05 15.13
CA GLN A 25 4.75 -6.16 14.09
C GLN A 25 4.90 -4.75 13.52
N LYS A 26 6.10 -4.18 13.67
CA LYS A 26 6.47 -2.94 13.01
C LYS A 26 6.43 -3.22 11.51
N TRP A 27 5.28 -2.96 10.89
CA TRP A 27 5.13 -3.12 9.45
C TRP A 27 6.01 -2.10 8.76
N GLU A 28 7.04 -2.59 8.09
CA GLU A 28 7.85 -1.77 7.19
C GLU A 28 7.27 -1.92 5.78
N TRP A 29 7.08 -0.80 5.10
CA TRP A 29 6.64 -0.83 3.72
C TRP A 29 7.67 -1.60 2.87
N PRO A 30 7.24 -2.53 2.02
CA PRO A 30 8.15 -3.26 1.16
C PRO A 30 8.85 -2.26 0.22
N THR A 31 10.17 -2.34 0.18
CA THR A 31 11.01 -1.55 -0.73
C THR A 31 11.45 -2.43 -1.91
N HIS A 32 11.85 -1.81 -3.01
CA HIS A 32 12.33 -2.52 -4.20
C HIS A 32 11.29 -3.48 -4.79
N THR A 33 10.00 -3.15 -4.67
CA THR A 33 8.95 -3.97 -5.27
C THR A 33 8.95 -3.79 -6.79
N TRP A 34 8.54 -4.83 -7.50
CA TRP A 34 8.38 -4.77 -8.96
C TRP A 34 7.54 -3.56 -9.40
N PHE A 35 6.47 -3.23 -8.64
CA PHE A 35 5.64 -2.06 -8.93
C PHE A 35 6.39 -0.73 -8.77
N GLN A 36 7.17 -0.57 -7.70
CA GLN A 36 8.01 0.62 -7.49
C GLN A 36 9.05 0.77 -8.61
N GLU A 37 9.70 -0.33 -9.00
CA GLU A 37 10.67 -0.33 -10.10
C GLU A 37 10.01 0.00 -11.44
N ARG A 38 8.84 -0.58 -11.70
CA ARG A 38 8.10 -0.31 -12.94
C ARG A 38 7.66 1.15 -13.01
N LEU A 39 7.16 1.70 -11.91
CA LEU A 39 6.77 3.11 -11.82
C LEU A 39 7.96 4.04 -12.04
N ARG A 40 9.12 3.75 -11.43
CA ARG A 40 10.36 4.49 -11.67
C ARG A 40 10.71 4.51 -13.16
N ASN A 41 10.71 3.35 -13.80
CA ASN A 41 11.01 3.22 -15.24
C ASN A 41 10.02 4.00 -16.13
N VAL A 42 8.74 4.03 -15.77
CA VAL A 42 7.72 4.80 -16.51
C VAL A 42 8.00 6.30 -16.40
N ARG A 43 8.21 6.81 -15.19
CA ARG A 43 8.51 8.23 -14.95
C ARG A 43 9.78 8.69 -15.65
N GLU A 44 10.83 7.85 -15.65
CA GLU A 44 12.07 8.15 -16.39
C GLU A 44 11.85 8.25 -17.90
N ARG A 45 10.94 7.44 -18.46
CA ARG A 45 10.58 7.51 -19.88
C ARG A 45 9.79 8.78 -20.18
N GLU A 46 8.82 9.12 -19.34
CA GLU A 46 8.01 10.34 -19.48
C GLU A 46 8.91 11.58 -19.46
N LYS A 47 9.83 11.67 -18.49
CA LYS A 47 10.78 12.78 -18.39
C LYS A 47 11.64 12.92 -19.66
N LYS A 48 12.14 11.82 -20.20
CA LYS A 48 12.92 11.84 -21.46
C LYS A 48 12.11 12.29 -22.66
N ILE A 49 10.81 11.97 -22.69
CA ILE A 49 9.91 12.42 -23.76
C ILE A 49 9.69 13.93 -23.65
N GLU A 50 9.41 14.41 -22.44
CA GLU A 50 9.24 15.83 -22.14
C GLU A 50 10.49 16.65 -22.50
N GLU A 51 11.69 16.19 -22.10
CA GLU A 51 12.96 16.83 -22.46
C GLU A 51 13.17 16.90 -23.98
N LYS A 52 12.79 15.85 -24.72
CA LYS A 52 12.87 15.84 -26.19
C LYS A 52 11.88 16.79 -26.84
N MET A 53 10.64 16.84 -26.34
CA MET A 53 9.63 17.77 -26.85
C MET A 53 10.08 19.22 -26.65
N ASN A 54 10.58 19.55 -25.46
CA ASN A 54 11.11 20.88 -25.16
C ASN A 54 12.32 21.28 -26.03
N HIS A 55 13.12 20.31 -26.50
CA HIS A 55 14.25 20.59 -27.40
C HIS A 55 13.83 20.82 -28.86
N ILE A 56 12.66 20.33 -29.27
CA ILE A 56 12.12 20.50 -30.63
C ILE A 56 11.38 21.85 -30.77
N GLU A 57 10.86 22.39 -29.66
CA GLU A 57 10.12 23.66 -29.61
C GLU A 57 11.01 24.91 -29.52
N VAL A 58 12.36 24.77 -29.50
CA VAL A 58 13.35 25.87 -29.44
C VAL A 58 14.05 26.08 -30.77
#